data_AF-A0A0G1FBY8-F1
#
_entry.id   AF-A0A0G1FBY8-F1
#
_cell.length_a   1.000
_cell.length_b   1.000
_cell.length_c   1.000
_cell.angle_alpha   90.00
_cell.angle_beta   90.00
_cell.angle_gamma   90.00
#
_symmetry.space_group_name_H-M   'P 1'
#
loop_
_entity.id
_entity.type
_entity.pdbx_description
1 polymer ?
#
loop_
_entity_poly.entity_id
_entity_poly.type
_entity_poly.pdbx_seq_one_letter_code
_entity_poly.pdbx_strand_id
1 'polypeptide(L)'
;MENEEVKIEGSIDINEALKEFEEKTSQEQATKIVAAREFSNMPKMVKLVIKWSGGAIKEQREAEYVLLGFAILVFIISLFIFFS
;
A
#
# COMPACT_ATOMS: atom_id res chain seq x y z
N MET A 1 -2.60 49.33 -34.90
CA MET A 1 -3.09 48.51 -33.77
C MET A 1 -2.96 47.09 -34.25
N GLU A 2 -1.85 46.45 -33.92
CA GLU A 2 -1.55 45.08 -34.31
C GLU A 2 -2.21 44.16 -33.30
N ASN A 3 -3.05 43.25 -33.78
CA ASN A 3 -3.68 42.24 -32.95
C ASN A 3 -2.67 41.11 -32.78
N GLU A 4 -1.89 41.14 -31.70
CA GLU A 4 -1.11 39.98 -31.27
C GLU A 4 -2.09 38.86 -30.92
N GLU A 5 -2.17 37.85 -31.79
CA GLU A 5 -2.76 36.56 -31.46
C GLU A 5 -2.02 36.01 -30.25
N VAL A 6 -2.68 36.06 -29.09
CA VAL A 6 -2.24 35.38 -27.88
C VAL A 6 -2.22 33.89 -28.22
N LYS A 7 -1.04 33.39 -28.60
CA LYS A 7 -0.78 31.97 -28.82
C LYS A 7 -0.96 31.29 -27.47
N ILE A 8 -2.14 30.73 -27.25
CA ILE A 8 -2.45 29.95 -26.06
C ILE A 8 -1.60 28.69 -26.13
N GLU A 9 -0.40 28.78 -25.56
CA GLU A 9 0.54 27.69 -25.29
C GLU A 9 0.00 26.84 -24.13
N GLY A 10 -1.24 26.35 -24.30
CA GLY A 10 -2.06 25.72 -23.27
C GLY A 10 -2.89 24.57 -23.81
N SER A 11 -2.63 24.10 -25.03
CA SER A 11 -3.03 22.76 -25.44
C SER A 11 -2.09 21.76 -24.78
N ILE A 12 -2.23 21.62 -23.46
CA ILE A 12 -1.86 20.39 -22.76
C ILE A 12 -2.62 19.30 -23.50
N ASP A 13 -1.89 18.51 -24.29
CA ASP A 13 -2.43 17.50 -25.18
C ASP A 13 -3.22 16.51 -24.31
N ILE A 14 -4.54 16.60 -24.36
CA ILE A 14 -5.46 15.77 -23.60
C ILE A 14 -5.12 14.28 -23.81
N ASN A 15 -4.63 13.94 -24.99
CA ASN A 15 -4.18 12.60 -25.36
C ASN A 15 -2.93 12.15 -24.57
N GLU A 16 -1.98 13.06 -24.33
CA GLU A 16 -0.81 12.80 -23.49
C GLU A 16 -1.21 12.60 -22.03
N ALA A 17 -2.10 13.46 -21.51
CA ALA A 17 -2.64 13.31 -20.16
C ALA A 17 -3.46 12.02 -19.97
N LEU A 18 -4.25 11.62 -20.98
CA LEU A 18 -5.01 10.36 -20.97
C LEU A 18 -4.07 9.16 -20.99
N LYS A 19 -3.01 9.19 -21.81
CA LYS A 19 -2.01 8.13 -21.89
C LYS A 19 -1.25 7.97 -20.57
N GLU A 20 -0.79 9.07 -19.98
CA GLU A 20 -0.14 9.04 -18.67
C GLU A 20 -1.07 8.52 -17.57
N PHE A 21 -2.36 8.89 -17.63
CA PHE A 21 -3.36 8.41 -16.68
C PHE A 21 -3.63 6.91 -16.85
N GLU A 22 -3.74 6.40 -18.06
CA GLU A 22 -3.93 4.97 -18.35
C GLU A 22 -2.71 4.14 -17.92
N GLU A 23 -1.48 4.60 -18.18
CA GLU A 23 -0.26 3.93 -17.77
C GLU A 23 -0.15 3.86 -16.24
N LYS A 24 -0.36 4.98 -15.54
CA LYS A 24 -0.35 5.03 -14.06
C LYS A 24 -1.48 4.22 -13.45
N THR A 25 -2.68 4.28 -14.04
CA THR A 25 -3.86 3.53 -13.58
C THR A 25 -3.71 2.04 -13.79
N SER A 26 -3.14 1.60 -14.92
CA SER A 26 -2.88 0.18 -15.20
C SER A 26 -1.80 -0.38 -14.28
N GLN A 27 -0.76 0.40 -13.97
CA GLN A 27 0.29 0.01 -13.03
C GLN A 27 -0.23 -0.03 -11.59
N GLU A 28 -1.06 0.93 -11.16
CA GLU A 28 -1.76 0.88 -9.87
C GLU A 28 -2.74 -0.30 -9.79
N GLN A 29 -3.50 -0.56 -10.85
CA GLN A 29 -4.46 -1.67 -10.88
C GLN A 29 -3.75 -3.02 -10.86
N ALA A 30 -2.66 -3.19 -11.62
CA ALA A 30 -1.84 -4.40 -11.55
C ALA A 30 -1.29 -4.62 -10.14
N THR A 31 -0.82 -3.55 -9.48
CA THR A 31 -0.32 -3.61 -8.09
C THR A 31 -1.46 -3.92 -7.10
N LYS A 32 -2.63 -3.32 -7.27
CA LYS A 32 -3.84 -3.61 -6.46
C LYS A 32 -4.38 -5.02 -6.68
N ILE A 33 -4.31 -5.55 -7.90
CA ILE A 33 -4.74 -6.91 -8.24
C ILE A 33 -3.78 -7.94 -7.65
N VAL A 34 -2.47 -7.70 -7.72
CA VAL A 34 -1.46 -8.55 -7.07
C VAL A 34 -1.62 -8.51 -5.54
N ALA A 35 -1.81 -7.31 -4.96
CA ALA A 35 -2.10 -7.16 -3.54
C ALA A 35 -3.43 -7.84 -3.15
N ALA A 36 -4.47 -7.76 -3.97
CA ALA A 36 -5.75 -8.44 -3.74
C ALA A 36 -5.61 -9.97 -3.82
N ARG A 37 -4.73 -10.48 -4.69
CA ARG A 37 -4.42 -11.92 -4.83
C ARG A 37 -3.64 -12.44 -3.62
N GLU A 38 -2.66 -11.68 -3.15
CA GLU A 38 -1.96 -11.88 -1.87
C GLU A 38 -2.97 -11.92 -0.71
N PHE A 39 -3.88 -10.95 -0.64
CA PHE A 39 -4.96 -10.89 0.35
C PHE A 39 -5.92 -12.10 0.32
N SER A 40 -6.04 -12.79 -0.82
CA SER A 40 -6.89 -13.99 -0.96
C SER A 40 -6.26 -15.27 -0.43
N ASN A 41 -4.92 -15.36 -0.43
CA ASN A 41 -4.16 -16.48 0.15
C ASN A 41 -3.80 -16.27 1.62
N MET A 42 -4.13 -15.09 2.17
CA MET A 42 -3.74 -14.70 3.52
C MET A 42 -4.55 -15.43 4.60
N PRO A 43 -3.89 -15.97 5.66
CA PRO A 43 -4.57 -16.54 6.81
C PRO A 43 -5.53 -15.52 7.45
N LYS A 44 -6.74 -15.97 7.83
CA LYS A 44 -7.82 -15.09 8.34
C LYS A 44 -7.39 -14.20 9.52
N MET A 45 -6.45 -14.67 10.34
CA MET A 45 -5.93 -13.88 11.48
C MET A 45 -5.03 -12.72 11.03
N VAL A 46 -4.11 -12.95 10.09
CA VAL A 46 -3.22 -11.92 9.55
C VAL A 46 -4.04 -10.82 8.88
N LYS A 47 -5.11 -11.21 8.16
CA LYS A 47 -6.06 -10.27 7.55
C LYS A 47 -6.77 -9.38 8.58
N LEU A 48 -7.06 -9.92 9.77
CA LEU A 48 -7.69 -9.16 10.85
C LEU A 48 -6.72 -8.11 11.42
N VAL A 49 -5.46 -8.51 11.63
CA VAL A 49 -4.40 -7.63 12.15
C VAL A 49 -4.11 -6.50 11.17
N ILE A 50 -4.00 -6.78 9.87
CA ILE A 50 -3.80 -5.75 8.84
C ILE A 50 -4.98 -4.78 8.77
N LYS A 51 -6.22 -5.29 8.87
CA LYS A 51 -7.43 -4.45 8.88
C LYS A 51 -7.48 -3.56 10.12
N TRP A 52 -7.07 -4.08 11.29
CA TRP A 52 -7.05 -3.31 12.52
C TRP A 52 -5.87 -2.33 12.61
N SER A 53 -4.76 -2.66 11.95
CA SER A 53 -3.59 -1.80 11.76
C SER A 53 -3.84 -0.60 10.82
N GLY A 54 -5.03 -0.48 10.22
CA GLY A 54 -5.37 0.66 9.35
C GLY A 54 -4.62 0.66 8.00
N GLY A 55 -4.08 -0.48 7.56
CA GLY A 55 -3.33 -0.57 6.31
C GLY A 55 -1.90 -0.03 6.36
N ALA A 56 -1.36 0.23 7.56
CA ALA A 56 0.06 0.57 7.74
C ALA A 56 0.98 -0.58 7.34
N ILE A 57 0.51 -1.83 7.47
CA ILE A 57 1.25 -3.04 7.10
C ILE A 57 0.59 -3.62 5.85
N LYS A 58 1.20 -3.39 4.68
CA LYS A 58 0.68 -3.86 3.38
C LYS A 58 1.22 -5.25 3.01
N GLU A 59 2.30 -5.70 3.65
CA GLU A 59 2.92 -7.00 3.40
C GLU A 59 2.65 -8.03 4.50
N GLN A 60 2.27 -9.25 4.08
CA GLN A 60 1.98 -10.38 4.97
C GLN A 60 3.16 -10.78 5.84
N ARG A 61 4.35 -10.87 5.23
CA ARG A 61 5.58 -11.22 5.95
C ARG A 61 5.86 -10.24 7.08
N GLU A 62 5.67 -8.95 6.83
CA GLU A 62 5.92 -7.91 7.81
C GLU A 62 4.96 -8.02 9.01
N ALA A 63 3.67 -8.30 8.74
CA ALA A 63 2.69 -8.56 9.80
C ALA A 63 3.03 -9.82 10.62
N GLU A 64 3.52 -10.88 9.98
CA GLU A 64 3.96 -12.11 10.66
C GLU A 64 5.18 -11.89 11.54
N TYR A 65 6.20 -11.15 11.08
CA TYR A 65 7.38 -10.83 11.89
C TYR A 65 7.05 -9.92 13.08
N VAL A 66 6.16 -8.94 12.89
CA VAL A 66 5.69 -8.08 13.98
C VAL A 66 4.94 -8.91 15.03
N LEU A 67 4.06 -9.81 14.60
CA LEU A 67 3.32 -10.69 15.51
C LEU A 67 4.26 -11.64 16.27
N LEU A 68 5.23 -12.23 15.57
CA LEU A 68 6.23 -13.12 16.16
C LEU A 68 7.12 -12.38 17.16
N GLY A 69 7.60 -11.19 16.80
CA GLY A 69 8.41 -10.34 17.67
C GLY A 69 7.65 -9.93 18.93
N PHE A 70 6.38 -9.56 18.81
CA PHE A 70 5.51 -9.28 19.95
C PHE A 70 5.32 -10.50 20.85
N ALA A 71 5.05 -11.68 20.27
CA ALA A 71 4.89 -12.91 21.04
C ALA A 71 6.16 -13.26 21.83
N ILE A 72 7.33 -13.15 21.21
CA ILE A 72 8.63 -13.38 21.87
C ILE A 72 8.84 -12.38 23.01
N LEU A 73 8.56 -11.09 22.79
CA LEU A 73 8.71 -10.04 23.80
C LEU A 73 7.84 -10.32 25.04
N VAL A 74 6.57 -10.68 24.83
CA VAL A 74 5.67 -11.05 25.93
C VAL A 74 6.18 -12.29 26.66
N PHE A 75 6.69 -13.28 25.94
CA PHE A 75 7.31 -14.47 26.55
C PHE A 75 8.49 -14.12 27.44
N ILE A 76 9.41 -13.27 26.98
CA ILE A 76 10.58 -12.85 27.76
C ILE A 76 10.14 -12.12 29.03
N ILE A 77 9.21 -11.17 28.91
CA ILE A 77 8.67 -10.43 30.06
C ILE A 77 7.98 -11.39 31.04
N SER A 78 7.20 -12.33 30.53
CA SER A 78 6.50 -13.31 31.37
C SER A 78 7.48 -14.21 32.12
N LEU A 79 8.55 -14.67 31.46
CA LEU A 79 9.62 -15.46 32.09
C LEU A 79 10.37 -14.63 33.13
N PHE A 80 10.70 -13.37 32.81
CA PHE A 80 11.35 -12.46 33.76
C PHE A 80 10.50 -12.26 35.01
N ILE A 81 9.19 -12.02 34.88
CA ILE A 81 8.29 -11.85 36.03
C ILE A 81 8.13 -13.17 36.82
N PHE A 82 8.13 -14.32 36.16
CA PHE A 82 7.95 -15.61 36.84
C PHE A 82 9.20 -16.13 37.56
N PHE A 83 10.39 -15.80 37.06
CA PHE A 83 11.67 -16.25 37.63
C PHE A 83 12.41 -15.16 38.43
N SER A 84 11.90 -13.93 38.45
CA SER A 84 12.37 -12.83 39.31
C SER A 84 11.59 -12.76 40.62
#